data_AF-A0A8H6CQ89-F1
#
_entry.id   AF-A0A8H6CQ89-F1
#
_cell.length_a   1.000
_cell.length_b   1.000
_cell.length_c   1.000
_cell.angle_alpha   90.00
_cell.angle_beta   90.00
_cell.angle_gamma   90.00
#
_symmetry.space_group_name_H-M   'P 1'
#
loop_
_entity.id
_entity.type
_entity.pdbx_description
1 polymer ?
#
loop_
_entity_poly.entity_id
_entity_poly.type
_entity_poly.pdbx_seq_one_letter_code
_entity_poly.pdbx_strand_id
1 'polypeptide(L)'
;MPSSRNAQLALLKFYSCKVAARKNCQDQLLSSCWEYFKDFSTKVACFHDLQPYISSLDRVKQEKLVELSSDIAREIRPEPESSESKKVLWITSEINVLKLEYNLVISRDDNTFKDGLLQEFVCNCLRLYRLSLKYDLKLPVSDRLPGDDAALLAAMGLIRLYKTRQKYPEHNNALLRSVVVLEHLLLRSKHNYDALLILVRLYIFLGAGSLAMERYSRLSIKNLQHATVSWVLYTRISTMHPHLVTISRPNGGGQITIDPAFDMAQALDWHKSASDLSKRSVTSMQENGQWSMSLDALSTSTHIESGFSKLLLLVETKRIARFVSVSHEIQSLDIMLIPPRTKDARDRLAFPNYEAHGQLTFEETLPSAGPTIDTNDKWLEHQLSLAKFWDMLHNNGHSSIDEAGLAAMKQNSGSDPNASTDAESTIGVVLEILQELYMVFYQKPPTIEGKFVGAWLRNTVDNLEVYIPTGSQTLESNMKAGMNASARLGKSLKIPLWSYFHSMYTYLELCKYLIPLLDYVLAENRKCKHVDATWLGSKLARFREEGKKLSVNVRLSVTELRDKLRGPAVLQEITGEVSRVTNKDELEDVIGTELRCLGKESTMICKDIQESWIEALDGIITNQGRIN
;
A
#
# COMPACT_ATOMS: atom_id res chain seq x y z
N MET A 1 18.15 39.68 19.08
CA MET A 1 17.20 38.62 19.44
C MET A 1 17.95 37.50 20.16
N PRO A 2 17.33 36.78 21.11
CA PRO A 2 17.96 35.61 21.71
C PRO A 2 18.27 34.55 20.64
N SER A 3 19.50 34.05 20.60
CA SER A 3 20.00 33.05 19.63
C SER A 3 19.44 31.63 19.84
N SER A 4 18.53 31.46 20.79
CA SER A 4 17.94 30.16 21.09
C SER A 4 16.87 29.80 20.05
N ARG A 5 16.98 28.59 19.49
CA ARG A 5 15.97 28.00 18.59
C ARG A 5 14.56 28.16 19.14
N ASN A 6 14.34 27.83 20.41
CA ASN A 6 13.02 27.89 21.03
C ASN A 6 12.49 29.32 21.17
N ALA A 7 13.37 30.30 21.37
CA ALA A 7 12.95 31.70 21.49
C ALA A 7 12.50 32.26 20.13
N GLN A 8 13.18 31.90 19.04
CA GLN A 8 12.74 32.28 17.70
C GLN A 8 11.46 31.55 17.29
N LEU A 9 11.29 30.27 17.64
CA LEU A 9 10.03 29.55 17.42
C LEU A 9 8.86 30.14 18.24
N ALA A 10 9.12 30.61 19.46
CA ALA A 10 8.12 31.31 20.25
C ALA A 10 7.70 32.63 19.58
N LEU A 11 8.64 33.35 18.97
CA LEU A 11 8.36 34.58 18.22
C LEU A 11 7.52 34.29 16.96
N LEU A 12 7.86 33.25 16.21
CA LEU A 12 7.07 32.78 15.07
C LEU A 12 5.65 32.42 15.48
N LYS A 13 5.50 31.68 16.59
CA LYS A 13 4.18 31.34 17.15
C LYS A 13 3.40 32.57 17.57
N PHE A 14 4.05 33.55 18.19
CA PHE A 14 3.41 34.79 18.59
C PHE A 14 2.84 35.55 17.38
N TYR A 15 3.62 35.74 16.32
CA TYR A 15 3.16 36.43 15.12
C TYR A 15 2.12 35.63 14.33
N SER A 16 2.25 34.29 14.24
CA SER A 16 1.23 33.46 13.58
C SER A 16 -0.12 33.57 14.29
N CYS A 17 -0.13 33.61 15.62
CA CYS A 17 -1.36 33.83 16.40
C CYS A 17 -1.95 35.23 16.18
N LYS A 18 -1.12 36.27 16.01
CA LYS A 18 -1.61 37.64 15.69
C LYS A 18 -2.24 37.70 14.31
N VAL A 19 -1.63 37.05 13.33
CA VAL A 19 -2.16 36.91 11.97
C VAL A 19 -3.51 36.18 11.98
N ALA A 20 -3.61 35.05 12.70
CA ALA A 20 -4.86 34.32 12.87
C ALA A 20 -5.97 35.16 13.54
N ALA A 21 -5.58 36.05 14.46
CA ALA A 21 -6.48 37.03 15.08
C ALA A 21 -6.82 38.24 14.18
N ARG A 22 -6.58 38.15 12.86
CA ARG A 22 -6.80 39.20 11.84
C ARG A 22 -6.10 40.53 12.12
N LYS A 23 -4.99 40.50 12.86
CA LYS A 23 -4.11 41.67 13.01
C LYS A 23 -3.17 41.72 11.81
N ASN A 24 -2.89 42.91 11.30
CA ASN A 24 -1.96 43.10 10.18
C ASN A 24 -0.51 42.89 10.65
N CYS A 25 -0.13 41.62 10.84
CA CYS A 25 1.19 41.19 11.31
C CYS A 25 1.89 40.25 10.32
N GLN A 26 1.45 40.23 9.07
CA GLN A 26 1.95 39.36 8.01
C GLN A 26 3.43 39.67 7.68
N ASP A 27 3.81 40.94 7.64
CA ASP A 27 5.19 41.35 7.34
C ASP A 27 6.17 40.99 8.47
N GLN A 28 5.73 41.09 9.73
CA GLN A 28 6.51 40.69 10.89
C GLN A 28 6.67 39.17 10.95
N LEU A 29 5.64 38.42 10.58
CA LEU A 29 5.73 36.96 10.45
C LEU A 29 6.72 36.58 9.36
N LEU A 30 6.64 37.18 8.17
CA LEU A 30 7.60 36.94 7.09
C LEU A 30 9.03 37.26 7.52
N SER A 31 9.24 38.41 8.16
CA SER A 31 10.56 38.84 8.66
C SER A 31 11.11 37.84 9.68
N SER A 32 10.25 37.34 10.58
CA SER A 32 10.64 36.32 11.57
C SER A 32 10.97 34.98 10.92
N CYS A 33 10.21 34.55 9.89
CA CYS A 33 10.50 33.33 9.13
C CYS A 33 11.86 33.43 8.42
N TRP A 34 12.13 34.59 7.83
CA TRP A 34 13.41 34.87 7.17
C TRP A 34 14.59 34.89 8.14
N GLU A 35 14.47 35.58 9.28
CA GLU A 35 15.51 35.57 10.33
C GLU A 35 15.79 34.14 10.82
N TYR A 36 14.73 33.36 11.05
CA TYR A 36 14.87 31.97 11.46
C TYR A 36 15.56 31.12 10.39
N PHE A 37 15.15 31.27 9.12
CA PHE A 37 15.78 30.54 8.02
C PHE A 37 17.25 30.92 7.90
N LYS A 38 17.61 32.20 8.01
CA LYS A 38 19.00 32.66 7.97
C LYS A 38 19.86 31.97 9.02
N ASP A 39 19.38 31.87 10.26
CA ASP A 39 20.13 31.31 11.38
C ASP A 39 20.17 29.76 11.35
N PHE A 40 19.11 29.11 10.88
CA PHE A 40 18.93 27.66 10.98
C PHE A 40 18.91 26.91 9.64
N SER A 41 19.09 27.58 8.50
CA SER A 41 19.06 26.98 7.13
C SER A 41 19.97 25.77 6.97
N THR A 42 21.11 25.75 7.64
CA THR A 42 22.08 24.64 7.58
C THR A 42 21.70 23.44 8.46
N LYS A 43 20.55 23.47 9.14
CA LYS A 43 20.06 22.41 10.03
C LYS A 43 18.89 21.66 9.39
N VAL A 44 18.87 20.33 9.51
CA VAL A 44 17.80 19.47 8.97
C VAL A 44 16.41 19.80 9.53
N ALA A 45 16.34 20.32 10.76
CA ALA A 45 15.08 20.69 11.42
C ALA A 45 14.41 21.95 10.84
N CYS A 46 15.13 22.78 10.08
CA CYS A 46 14.68 24.11 9.66
C CYS A 46 13.30 24.10 8.98
N PHE A 47 13.12 23.21 7.99
CA PHE A 47 11.85 23.10 7.28
C PHE A 47 10.69 22.73 8.22
N HIS A 48 10.85 21.67 9.03
CA HIS A 48 9.80 21.19 9.93
C HIS A 48 9.44 22.21 11.00
N ASP A 49 10.41 23.02 11.41
CA ASP A 49 10.21 24.12 12.35
C ASP A 49 9.41 25.27 11.73
N LEU A 50 9.63 25.58 10.45
CA LEU A 50 8.91 26.64 9.75
C LEU A 50 7.52 26.21 9.23
N GLN A 51 7.35 24.94 8.87
CA GLN A 51 6.15 24.38 8.23
C GLN A 51 4.82 24.81 8.90
N PRO A 52 4.66 24.81 10.24
CA PRO A 52 3.40 25.18 10.89
C PRO A 52 3.04 26.66 10.74
N TYR A 53 4.02 27.53 10.47
CA TYR A 53 3.85 28.99 10.44
C TYR A 53 3.68 29.52 9.01
N ILE A 54 4.29 28.85 8.04
CA ILE A 54 4.24 29.24 6.61
C ILE A 54 2.80 29.24 6.09
N SER A 55 1.95 28.34 6.56
CA SER A 55 0.54 28.27 6.18
C SER A 55 -0.27 29.52 6.56
N SER A 56 0.20 30.28 7.54
CA SER A 56 -0.45 31.53 7.97
C SER A 56 -0.08 32.73 7.09
N LEU A 57 0.97 32.62 6.27
CA LEU A 57 1.38 33.68 5.35
C LEU A 57 0.45 33.75 4.14
N ASP A 58 0.25 34.95 3.62
CA ASP A 58 -0.42 35.13 2.31
C ASP A 58 0.46 34.63 1.14
N ARG A 59 -0.16 34.43 -0.03
CA ARG A 59 0.50 33.83 -1.20
C ARG A 59 1.72 34.63 -1.66
N VAL A 60 1.60 35.95 -1.70
CA VAL A 60 2.68 36.84 -2.14
C VAL A 60 3.88 36.74 -1.19
N LYS A 61 3.63 36.66 0.13
CA LYS A 61 4.70 36.51 1.12
C LYS A 61 5.31 35.11 1.14
N GLN A 62 4.54 34.07 0.82
CA GLN A 62 5.08 32.72 0.65
C GLN A 62 6.03 32.64 -0.55
N GLU A 63 5.64 33.19 -1.70
CA GLU A 63 6.50 33.25 -2.89
C GLU A 63 7.78 34.06 -2.57
N LYS A 64 7.63 35.19 -1.88
CA LYS A 64 8.78 35.99 -1.40
C LYS A 64 9.68 35.23 -0.42
N LEU A 65 9.11 34.39 0.46
CA LEU A 65 9.91 33.59 1.39
C LEU A 65 10.78 32.58 0.64
N VAL A 66 10.27 31.94 -0.42
CA VAL A 66 11.04 31.00 -1.25
C VAL A 66 12.19 31.73 -1.95
N GLU A 67 11.92 32.91 -2.52
CA GLU A 67 12.94 33.75 -3.15
C GLU A 67 14.05 34.13 -2.15
N LEU A 68 13.68 34.68 -0.99
CA LEU A 68 14.64 35.07 0.05
C LEU A 68 15.45 33.88 0.59
N SER A 69 14.81 32.71 0.73
CA SER A 69 15.49 31.49 1.19
C SER A 69 16.50 30.99 0.15
N SER A 70 16.14 31.09 -1.14
CA SER A 70 17.02 30.77 -2.26
C SER A 70 18.22 31.73 -2.33
N ASP A 71 18.01 33.02 -2.06
CA ASP A 71 19.10 34.01 -2.00
C ASP A 71 20.09 33.66 -0.89
N ILE A 72 19.61 33.31 0.32
CA ILE A 72 20.46 32.87 1.44
C ILE A 72 21.28 31.63 1.05
N ALA A 73 20.66 30.63 0.42
CA ALA A 73 21.36 29.42 0.02
C ALA A 73 22.44 29.70 -1.05
N ARG A 74 22.18 30.64 -1.96
CA ARG A 74 23.18 31.14 -2.93
C ARG A 74 24.32 31.92 -2.26
N GLU A 75 24.05 32.73 -1.25
CA GLU A 75 25.06 33.50 -0.51
C GLU A 75 26.06 32.60 0.24
N ILE A 76 25.57 31.51 0.84
CA ILE A 76 26.43 30.57 1.59
C ILE A 76 27.09 29.53 0.67
N ARG A 77 26.83 29.57 -0.64
CA ARG A 77 27.37 28.62 -1.60
C ARG A 77 28.89 28.67 -1.55
N PRO A 78 29.55 27.55 -1.23
CA PRO A 78 30.96 27.61 -0.95
C PRO A 78 31.78 27.49 -2.24
N GLU A 79 32.97 28.08 -2.23
CA GLU A 79 33.91 28.00 -3.35
C GLU A 79 34.38 26.56 -3.60
N PRO A 80 34.83 26.20 -4.83
CA PRO A 80 35.26 24.84 -5.16
C PRO A 80 36.31 24.26 -4.20
N GLU A 81 37.21 25.11 -3.70
CA GLU A 81 38.34 24.75 -2.82
C GLU A 81 37.98 24.71 -1.33
N SER A 82 36.73 25.01 -0.98
CA SER A 82 36.27 25.01 0.41
C SER A 82 36.27 23.62 1.06
N SER A 83 36.34 23.59 2.39
CA SER A 83 36.22 22.38 3.21
C SER A 83 34.90 21.64 2.96
N GLU A 84 34.93 20.31 2.97
CA GLU A 84 33.75 19.44 2.80
C GLU A 84 32.61 19.78 3.78
N SER A 85 32.93 20.13 5.03
CA SER A 85 31.93 20.51 6.02
C SER A 85 31.09 21.72 5.60
N LYS A 86 31.70 22.73 4.97
CA LYS A 86 30.96 23.90 4.43
C LYS A 86 30.06 23.51 3.26
N LYS A 87 30.52 22.58 2.42
CA LYS A 87 29.74 22.03 1.28
C LYS A 87 28.51 21.25 1.78
N VAL A 88 28.67 20.46 2.84
CA VAL A 88 27.54 19.77 3.50
C VAL A 88 26.52 20.75 4.07
N LEU A 89 26.97 21.79 4.79
CA LEU A 89 26.07 22.80 5.35
C LEU A 89 25.29 23.53 4.25
N TRP A 90 25.93 23.85 3.12
CA TRP A 90 25.26 24.42 1.95
C TRP A 90 24.26 23.44 1.33
N ILE A 91 24.61 22.16 1.14
CA ILE A 91 23.67 21.15 0.64
C ILE A 91 22.43 21.07 1.54
N THR A 92 22.60 21.05 2.86
CA THR A 92 21.47 21.02 3.79
C THR A 92 20.59 22.26 3.66
N SER A 93 21.18 23.43 3.44
CA SER A 93 20.44 24.67 3.17
C SER A 93 19.65 24.62 1.86
N GLU A 94 20.29 24.21 0.76
CA GLU A 94 19.62 24.02 -0.53
C GLU A 94 18.48 23.00 -0.44
N ILE A 95 18.64 21.92 0.32
CA ILE A 95 17.57 20.96 0.56
C ILE A 95 16.41 21.60 1.32
N ASN A 96 16.68 22.42 2.34
CA ASN A 96 15.62 23.14 3.03
C ASN A 96 14.89 24.11 2.10
N VAL A 97 15.59 24.75 1.15
CA VAL A 97 14.96 25.54 0.08
C VAL A 97 14.08 24.66 -0.81
N LEU A 98 14.58 23.51 -1.28
CA LEU A 98 13.81 22.58 -2.10
C LEU A 98 12.58 22.02 -1.37
N LYS A 99 12.65 21.80 -0.06
CA LYS A 99 11.48 21.42 0.76
C LYS A 99 10.45 22.54 0.82
N LEU A 100 10.89 23.79 0.97
CA LEU A 100 10.00 24.97 0.91
C LEU A 100 9.37 25.12 -0.46
N GLU A 101 10.15 24.97 -1.53
CA GLU A 101 9.68 25.01 -2.92
C GLU A 101 8.67 23.88 -3.17
N TYR A 102 8.95 22.66 -2.71
CA TYR A 102 8.00 21.55 -2.81
C TYR A 102 6.69 21.88 -2.10
N ASN A 103 6.76 22.35 -0.85
CA ASN A 103 5.59 22.65 -0.02
C ASN A 103 4.74 23.80 -0.58
N LEU A 104 5.37 24.87 -1.04
CA LEU A 104 4.69 26.12 -1.40
C LEU A 104 4.33 26.20 -2.88
N VAL A 105 5.05 25.47 -3.73
CA VAL A 105 4.89 25.51 -5.19
C VAL A 105 4.40 24.16 -5.69
N ILE A 106 5.17 23.08 -5.54
CA ILE A 106 4.91 21.80 -6.22
C ILE A 106 3.68 21.06 -5.66
N SER A 107 3.51 21.07 -4.35
CA SER A 107 2.48 20.33 -3.63
C SER A 107 1.04 20.80 -3.94
N ARG A 108 0.89 22.05 -4.40
CA ARG A 108 -0.41 22.69 -4.57
C ARG A 108 -1.18 22.19 -5.80
N ASP A 109 -2.48 22.01 -5.63
CA ASP A 109 -3.38 21.57 -6.71
C ASP A 109 -3.39 22.50 -7.93
N ASP A 110 -3.18 23.81 -7.74
CA ASP A 110 -3.06 24.80 -8.82
C ASP A 110 -1.97 24.43 -9.84
N ASN A 111 -0.94 23.68 -9.42
CA ASN A 111 0.20 23.32 -10.25
C ASN A 111 0.15 21.89 -10.80
N THR A 112 -0.96 21.17 -10.58
CA THR A 112 -1.18 19.78 -11.05
C THR A 112 -1.06 19.62 -12.57
N PHE A 113 -0.98 20.71 -13.34
CA PHE A 113 -0.93 20.69 -14.81
C PHE A 113 0.34 21.30 -15.43
N LYS A 114 1.35 21.67 -14.62
CA LYS A 114 2.59 22.28 -15.14
C LYS A 114 3.73 21.28 -15.21
N ASP A 115 3.69 20.41 -16.23
CA ASP A 115 4.72 19.38 -16.49
C ASP A 115 6.16 19.94 -16.47
N GLY A 116 6.39 21.12 -17.07
CA GLY A 116 7.73 21.73 -17.13
C GLY A 116 8.29 22.10 -15.75
N LEU A 117 7.43 22.62 -14.86
CA LEU A 117 7.83 23.00 -13.50
C LEU A 117 8.21 21.78 -12.66
N LEU A 118 7.42 20.70 -12.75
CA LEU A 118 7.72 19.42 -12.08
C LEU A 118 9.03 18.82 -12.60
N GLN A 119 9.27 18.87 -13.90
CA GLN A 119 10.51 18.37 -14.50
C GLN A 119 11.73 19.16 -14.03
N GLU A 120 11.64 20.50 -14.02
CA GLU A 120 12.71 21.36 -13.54
C GLU A 120 13.04 21.09 -12.06
N PHE A 121 12.01 21.01 -11.21
CA PHE A 121 12.17 20.68 -9.79
C PHE A 121 12.86 19.32 -9.58
N VAL A 122 12.41 18.27 -10.28
CA VAL A 122 13.03 16.94 -10.22
C VAL A 122 14.49 16.99 -10.68
N CYS A 123 14.79 17.73 -11.75
CA CYS A 123 16.17 17.89 -12.24
C CYS A 123 17.06 18.59 -11.22
N ASN A 124 16.57 19.65 -10.57
CA ASN A 124 17.32 20.37 -9.53
C ASN A 124 17.61 19.45 -8.34
N CYS A 125 16.63 18.66 -7.91
CA CYS A 125 16.79 17.65 -6.86
C CYS A 125 17.84 16.59 -7.24
N LEU A 126 17.76 16.01 -8.44
CA LEU A 126 18.72 14.99 -8.92
C LEU A 126 20.14 15.56 -9.07
N ARG A 127 20.29 16.80 -9.53
CA ARG A 127 21.58 17.48 -9.63
C ARG A 127 22.20 17.68 -8.25
N LEU A 128 21.41 18.15 -7.27
CA LEU A 128 21.89 18.33 -5.91
C LEU A 128 22.27 17.00 -5.26
N TYR A 129 21.46 15.95 -5.47
CA TYR A 129 21.78 14.60 -5.03
C TYR A 129 23.11 14.11 -5.63
N ARG A 130 23.29 14.20 -6.95
CA ARG A 130 24.56 13.83 -7.60
C ARG A 130 25.75 14.63 -7.09
N LEU A 131 25.57 15.93 -6.82
CA LEU A 131 26.62 16.75 -6.23
C LEU A 131 26.98 16.27 -4.83
N SER A 132 25.99 15.89 -4.02
CA SER A 132 26.21 15.37 -2.67
C SER A 132 27.01 14.06 -2.66
N LEU A 133 26.80 13.20 -3.66
CA LEU A 133 27.49 11.91 -3.78
C LEU A 133 29.00 12.04 -4.08
N LYS A 134 29.46 13.21 -4.54
CA LYS A 134 30.89 13.46 -4.79
C LYS A 134 31.69 13.63 -3.50
N TYR A 135 31.02 13.90 -2.39
CA TYR A 135 31.66 14.10 -1.10
C TYR A 135 31.70 12.77 -0.35
N ASP A 136 32.89 12.26 -0.10
CA ASP A 136 33.09 10.99 0.63
C ASP A 136 32.97 11.23 2.13
N LEU A 137 31.73 11.49 2.57
CA LEU A 137 31.43 11.65 3.98
C LEU A 137 31.50 10.29 4.64
N LYS A 138 32.53 10.07 5.46
CA LYS A 138 32.68 8.89 6.32
C LYS A 138 31.67 8.92 7.47
N LEU A 139 30.39 8.88 7.13
CA LEU A 139 29.30 8.74 8.09
C LEU A 139 29.14 7.27 8.49
N PRO A 140 28.65 7.00 9.70
CA PRO A 140 28.20 5.67 10.07
C PRO A 140 27.22 5.12 9.02
N VAL A 141 27.28 3.82 8.75
CA VAL A 141 26.38 3.16 7.76
C VAL A 141 24.90 3.33 8.13
N SER A 142 24.60 3.56 9.42
CA SER A 142 23.26 3.84 9.94
C SER A 142 22.75 5.25 9.63
N ASP A 143 23.65 6.20 9.37
CA ASP A 143 23.31 7.61 9.27
C ASP A 143 22.93 7.96 7.84
N ARG A 144 21.96 8.87 7.71
CA ARG A 144 21.52 9.39 6.40
C ARG A 144 22.60 10.27 5.80
N LEU A 145 22.77 10.18 4.47
CA LEU A 145 23.64 11.11 3.77
C LEU A 145 22.91 12.46 3.61
N PRO A 146 23.63 13.60 3.59
CA PRO A 146 23.00 14.91 3.47
C PRO A 146 22.12 15.08 2.24
N GLY A 147 22.46 14.42 1.13
CA GLY A 147 21.69 14.47 -0.12
C GLY A 147 20.49 13.53 -0.21
N ASP A 148 20.27 12.66 0.78
CA ASP A 148 19.20 11.66 0.73
C ASP A 148 17.82 12.31 0.54
N ASP A 149 17.58 13.42 1.25
CA ASP A 149 16.34 14.18 1.16
C ASP A 149 16.10 14.77 -0.24
N ALA A 150 17.17 15.11 -0.98
CA ALA A 150 17.05 15.56 -2.37
C ALA A 150 16.59 14.43 -3.30
N ALA A 151 17.10 13.21 -3.11
CA ALA A 151 16.63 12.04 -3.85
C ALA A 151 15.17 11.67 -3.50
N LEU A 152 14.79 11.79 -2.22
CA LEU A 152 13.39 11.61 -1.78
C LEU A 152 12.47 12.65 -2.44
N LEU A 153 12.84 13.93 -2.43
CA LEU A 153 12.06 14.99 -3.10
C LEU A 153 11.94 14.76 -4.62
N ALA A 154 13.01 14.31 -5.28
CA ALA A 154 12.95 13.92 -6.69
C ALA A 154 11.94 12.78 -6.92
N ALA A 155 11.95 11.75 -6.07
CA ALA A 155 11.02 10.64 -6.14
C ALA A 155 9.56 11.08 -5.91
N MET A 156 9.32 11.98 -4.94
CA MET A 156 8.00 12.59 -4.67
C MET A 156 7.51 13.41 -5.88
N GLY A 157 8.38 14.22 -6.47
CA GLY A 157 8.07 14.99 -7.69
C GLY A 157 7.74 14.11 -8.90
N LEU A 158 8.44 12.99 -9.07
CA LEU A 158 8.15 11.99 -10.10
C LEU A 158 6.80 11.30 -9.89
N ILE A 159 6.43 11.01 -8.64
CA ILE A 159 5.12 10.42 -8.32
C ILE A 159 3.99 11.42 -8.62
N ARG A 160 4.19 12.72 -8.37
CA ARG A 160 3.26 13.77 -8.79
C ARG A 160 3.15 13.87 -10.30
N LEU A 161 4.27 13.82 -11.00
CA LEU A 161 4.31 13.80 -12.46
C LEU A 161 3.51 12.62 -13.03
N TYR A 162 3.58 11.45 -12.40
CA TYR A 162 2.77 10.29 -12.77
C TYR A 162 1.27 10.60 -12.70
N LYS A 163 0.80 11.28 -11.64
CA LYS A 163 -0.60 11.65 -11.48
C LYS A 163 -1.05 12.66 -12.54
N THR A 164 -0.24 13.70 -12.79
CA THR A 164 -0.53 14.67 -13.85
C THR A 164 -0.67 14.01 -15.21
N ARG A 165 0.19 13.01 -15.50
CA ARG A 165 0.22 12.26 -16.76
C ARG A 165 -0.74 11.07 -16.81
N GLN A 166 -1.60 10.87 -15.82
CA GLN A 166 -2.54 9.75 -15.83
C GLN A 166 -3.49 9.79 -17.04
N LYS A 167 -3.75 10.98 -17.60
CA LYS A 167 -4.52 11.17 -18.84
C LYS A 167 -3.80 10.66 -20.10
N TYR A 168 -2.47 10.52 -20.07
CA TYR A 168 -1.62 10.12 -21.20
C TYR A 168 -0.75 8.90 -20.81
N PRO A 169 -1.35 7.71 -20.69
CA PRO A 169 -0.70 6.52 -20.11
C PRO A 169 0.47 5.96 -20.95
N GLU A 170 0.57 6.32 -22.22
CA GLU A 170 1.59 5.83 -23.16
C GLU A 170 3.01 6.39 -22.92
N HIS A 171 3.15 7.40 -22.05
CA HIS A 171 4.42 8.06 -21.74
C HIS A 171 4.69 8.18 -20.24
N ASN A 172 4.00 7.39 -19.42
CA ASN A 172 4.05 7.54 -17.97
C ASN A 172 5.09 6.62 -17.32
N ASN A 173 6.37 6.88 -17.60
CA ASN A 173 7.52 6.17 -17.02
C ASN A 173 7.95 6.72 -15.64
N ALA A 174 7.23 7.71 -15.11
CA ALA A 174 7.65 8.46 -13.92
C ALA A 174 7.73 7.59 -12.66
N LEU A 175 6.86 6.58 -12.50
CA LEU A 175 6.95 5.64 -11.37
C LEU A 175 8.19 4.76 -11.43
N LEU A 176 8.54 4.22 -12.61
CA LEU A 176 9.77 3.44 -12.76
C LEU A 176 11.01 4.30 -12.52
N ARG A 177 11.01 5.54 -13.00
CA ARG A 177 12.08 6.51 -12.70
C ARG A 177 12.19 6.76 -11.19
N SER A 178 11.06 6.90 -10.50
CA SER A 178 11.02 7.08 -9.04
C SER A 178 11.62 5.88 -8.31
N VAL A 179 11.25 4.65 -8.71
CA VAL A 179 11.84 3.41 -8.18
C VAL A 179 13.36 3.37 -8.39
N VAL A 180 13.85 3.70 -9.59
CA VAL A 180 15.29 3.71 -9.88
C VAL A 180 16.05 4.72 -9.02
N VAL A 181 15.49 5.92 -8.80
CA VAL A 181 16.08 6.93 -7.90
C VAL A 181 16.17 6.41 -6.47
N LEU A 182 15.08 5.82 -5.95
CA LEU A 182 15.02 5.31 -4.58
C LEU A 182 15.91 4.07 -4.37
N GLU A 183 16.00 3.18 -5.35
CA GLU A 183 16.92 2.04 -5.30
C GLU A 183 18.37 2.50 -5.34
N HIS A 184 18.70 3.48 -6.19
CA HIS A 184 20.04 4.07 -6.20
C HIS A 184 20.38 4.76 -4.88
N LEU A 185 19.42 5.42 -4.24
CA LEU A 185 19.54 5.96 -2.88
C LEU A 185 19.87 4.85 -1.87
N LEU A 186 19.16 3.73 -1.91
CA LEU A 186 19.37 2.60 -0.98
C LEU A 186 20.70 1.86 -1.17
N LEU A 187 21.35 1.97 -2.34
CA LEU A 187 22.71 1.45 -2.54
C LEU A 187 23.74 2.19 -1.67
N ARG A 188 23.49 3.46 -1.36
CA ARG A 188 24.38 4.32 -0.56
C ARG A 188 23.90 4.47 0.88
N SER A 189 22.60 4.62 1.07
CA SER A 189 21.94 4.80 2.36
C SER A 189 21.05 3.60 2.68
N LYS A 190 21.69 2.46 3.03
CA LYS A 190 21.01 1.16 3.17
C LYS A 190 19.86 1.16 4.18
N HIS A 191 19.94 2.00 5.19
CA HIS A 191 18.99 2.06 6.30
C HIS A 191 18.00 3.22 6.21
N ASN A 192 17.90 3.88 5.04
CA ASN A 192 16.93 4.96 4.84
C ASN A 192 15.49 4.39 4.83
N TYR A 193 14.80 4.54 5.96
CA TYR A 193 13.46 4.00 6.16
C TYR A 193 12.40 4.71 5.31
N ASP A 194 12.55 6.01 5.03
CA ASP A 194 11.61 6.75 4.17
C ASP A 194 11.62 6.16 2.76
N ALA A 195 12.81 5.93 2.22
CA ALA A 195 12.99 5.30 0.91
C ALA A 195 12.42 3.87 0.87
N LEU A 196 12.68 3.08 1.92
CA LEU A 196 12.13 1.72 2.03
C LEU A 196 10.60 1.71 2.07
N LEU A 197 9.98 2.57 2.88
CA LEU A 197 8.51 2.66 2.98
C LEU A 197 7.87 3.05 1.65
N ILE A 198 8.42 4.05 0.96
CA ILE A 198 7.93 4.48 -0.35
C ILE A 198 8.11 3.36 -1.38
N LEU A 199 9.27 2.69 -1.41
CA LEU A 199 9.53 1.60 -2.34
C LEU A 199 8.58 0.42 -2.14
N VAL A 200 8.27 0.03 -0.90
CA VAL A 200 7.28 -1.04 -0.64
C VAL A 200 5.94 -0.70 -1.29
N ARG A 201 5.46 0.55 -1.14
CA ARG A 201 4.20 1.00 -1.76
C ARG A 201 4.27 0.99 -3.29
N LEU A 202 5.34 1.52 -3.86
CA LEU A 202 5.54 1.57 -5.31
C LEU A 202 5.65 0.16 -5.92
N TYR A 203 6.36 -0.76 -5.26
CA TYR A 203 6.50 -2.13 -5.73
C TYR A 203 5.19 -2.91 -5.68
N ILE A 204 4.40 -2.77 -4.60
CA ILE A 204 3.06 -3.35 -4.55
C ILE A 204 2.20 -2.80 -5.68
N PHE A 205 2.21 -1.48 -5.92
CA PHE A 205 1.46 -0.86 -7.01
C PHE A 205 1.89 -1.35 -8.41
N LEU A 206 3.20 -1.50 -8.62
CA LEU A 206 3.78 -2.04 -9.86
C LEU A 206 3.65 -3.57 -9.98
N GLY A 207 3.04 -4.25 -9.00
CA GLY A 207 2.89 -5.70 -9.02
C GLY A 207 4.19 -6.50 -8.78
N ALA A 208 5.25 -5.85 -8.30
CA ALA A 208 6.53 -6.46 -7.94
C ALA A 208 6.54 -6.88 -6.46
N GLY A 209 5.69 -7.85 -6.11
CA GLY A 209 5.45 -8.25 -4.71
C GLY A 209 6.67 -8.79 -3.97
N SER A 210 7.53 -9.56 -4.64
CA SER A 210 8.70 -10.15 -3.98
C SER A 210 9.74 -9.11 -3.57
N LEU A 211 9.97 -8.08 -4.40
CA LEU A 211 10.81 -6.94 -4.03
C LEU A 211 10.18 -6.14 -2.89
N ALA A 212 8.86 -5.95 -2.88
CA ALA A 212 8.19 -5.29 -1.77
C ALA A 212 8.43 -6.01 -0.44
N MET A 213 8.32 -7.35 -0.43
CA MET A 213 8.59 -8.18 0.75
C MET A 213 10.06 -8.10 1.18
N GLU A 214 11.00 -8.10 0.23
CA GLU A 214 12.43 -7.90 0.53
C GLU A 214 12.69 -6.56 1.21
N ARG A 215 12.16 -5.47 0.64
CA ARG A 215 12.34 -4.11 1.19
C ARG A 215 11.67 -3.97 2.55
N TYR A 216 10.50 -4.58 2.73
CA TYR A 216 9.81 -4.59 4.02
C TYR A 216 10.60 -5.35 5.10
N SER A 217 11.19 -6.50 4.77
CA SER A 217 12.04 -7.27 5.70
C SER A 217 13.24 -6.46 6.20
N ARG A 218 13.82 -5.59 5.35
CA ARG A 218 14.91 -4.69 5.74
C ARG A 218 14.53 -3.66 6.80
N LEU A 219 13.25 -3.28 6.90
CA LEU A 219 12.76 -2.37 7.95
C LEU A 219 12.84 -3.01 9.35
N SER A 220 12.96 -4.34 9.43
CA SER A 220 13.08 -5.08 10.69
C SER A 220 11.99 -4.71 11.71
N ILE A 221 10.74 -4.67 11.24
CA ILE A 221 9.55 -4.32 12.02
C ILE A 221 9.40 -5.29 13.21
N LYS A 222 9.25 -4.75 14.42
CA LYS A 222 9.11 -5.53 15.66
C LYS A 222 8.04 -4.99 16.59
N ASN A 223 7.42 -5.89 17.35
CA ASN A 223 6.53 -5.57 18.48
C ASN A 223 5.41 -4.58 18.08
N LEU A 224 5.34 -3.44 18.78
CA LEU A 224 4.33 -2.39 18.57
C LEU A 224 4.26 -1.88 17.13
N GLN A 225 5.36 -1.97 16.38
CA GLN A 225 5.39 -1.55 14.98
C GLN A 225 4.49 -2.41 14.09
N HIS A 226 4.14 -3.64 14.51
CA HIS A 226 3.14 -4.44 13.81
C HIS A 226 1.74 -3.82 13.87
N ALA A 227 1.41 -3.10 14.94
CA ALA A 227 0.14 -2.38 15.01
C ALA A 227 0.14 -1.12 14.13
N THR A 228 1.30 -0.47 13.94
CA THR A 228 1.36 0.87 13.35
C THR A 228 1.81 0.92 11.90
N VAL A 229 2.69 0.01 11.44
CA VAL A 229 3.33 0.07 10.10
C VAL A 229 3.04 -1.16 9.24
N SER A 230 2.59 -2.28 9.80
CA SER A 230 2.37 -3.52 9.01
C SER A 230 1.35 -3.42 7.88
N TRP A 231 0.40 -2.48 7.97
CA TRP A 231 -0.53 -2.17 6.90
C TRP A 231 0.16 -1.73 5.60
N VAL A 232 1.39 -1.20 5.64
CA VAL A 232 2.13 -0.73 4.46
C VAL A 232 2.35 -1.85 3.44
N LEU A 233 2.69 -3.06 3.91
CA LEU A 233 2.86 -4.25 3.07
C LEU A 233 1.59 -5.11 3.01
N TYR A 234 0.97 -5.40 4.16
CA TYR A 234 -0.01 -6.48 4.22
C TYR A 234 -1.42 -6.10 3.74
N THR A 235 -1.70 -4.83 3.44
CA THR A 235 -3.00 -4.46 2.85
C THR A 235 -3.18 -5.13 1.48
N ARG A 236 -4.18 -6.01 1.34
CA ARG A 236 -4.50 -6.79 0.12
C ARG A 236 -3.37 -7.71 -0.39
N ILE A 237 -2.38 -8.02 0.44
CA ILE A 237 -1.24 -8.88 0.06
C ILE A 237 -1.68 -10.26 -0.44
N SER A 238 -2.78 -10.79 0.09
CA SER A 238 -3.35 -12.09 -0.32
C SER A 238 -3.73 -12.16 -1.80
N THR A 239 -4.00 -11.01 -2.41
CA THR A 239 -4.35 -10.89 -3.83
C THR A 239 -3.24 -10.31 -4.70
N MET A 240 -2.09 -9.98 -4.10
CA MET A 240 -0.92 -9.48 -4.81
C MET A 240 0.12 -10.59 -4.94
N HIS A 241 0.54 -11.12 -3.79
CA HIS A 241 1.68 -12.03 -3.69
C HIS A 241 1.52 -12.92 -2.43
N PRO A 242 0.62 -13.92 -2.45
CA PRO A 242 0.33 -14.77 -1.28
C PRO A 242 1.39 -15.85 -1.03
N HIS A 243 2.43 -15.97 -1.83
CA HIS A 243 3.37 -17.10 -1.81
C HIS A 243 4.72 -16.74 -1.18
N LEU A 244 5.43 -17.80 -0.79
CA LEU A 244 6.82 -17.77 -0.33
C LEU A 244 7.74 -17.19 -1.42
N VAL A 245 8.64 -16.30 -0.99
CA VAL A 245 9.71 -15.73 -1.80
C VAL A 245 11.05 -16.26 -1.31
N THR A 246 11.90 -16.73 -2.23
CA THR A 246 13.27 -17.14 -1.90
C THR A 246 14.27 -16.17 -2.50
N ILE A 247 14.93 -15.40 -1.63
CA ILE A 247 15.88 -14.36 -2.01
C ILE A 247 17.30 -14.90 -1.85
N SER A 248 18.05 -14.90 -2.95
CA SER A 248 19.47 -15.23 -2.92
C SER A 248 20.27 -14.02 -2.46
N ARG A 249 21.02 -14.13 -1.35
CA ARG A 249 21.87 -13.01 -0.92
C ARG A 249 23.03 -12.82 -1.90
N PRO A 250 23.40 -11.57 -2.22
CA PRO A 250 24.65 -11.29 -2.90
C PRO A 250 25.83 -11.89 -2.12
N ASN A 251 26.86 -12.37 -2.84
CA ASN A 251 28.14 -12.85 -2.30
C ASN A 251 28.09 -14.12 -1.43
N GLY A 252 27.20 -15.08 -1.72
CA GLY A 252 27.24 -16.42 -1.12
C GLY A 252 26.71 -16.53 0.31
N GLY A 253 26.00 -15.52 0.81
CA GLY A 253 25.47 -15.45 2.18
C GLY A 253 24.25 -16.34 2.50
N GLY A 254 23.97 -17.36 1.67
CA GLY A 254 22.79 -18.23 1.77
C GLY A 254 21.51 -17.63 1.16
N GLN A 255 20.43 -18.40 1.20
CA GLN A 255 19.08 -17.97 0.77
C GLN A 255 18.27 -17.53 1.99
N ILE A 256 17.54 -16.42 1.86
CA ILE A 256 16.49 -16.02 2.81
C ILE A 256 15.15 -16.43 2.20
N THR A 257 14.34 -17.14 2.97
CA THR A 257 12.95 -17.40 2.63
C THR A 257 12.06 -16.43 3.39
N ILE A 258 11.23 -15.68 2.68
CA ILE A 258 10.22 -14.79 3.26
C ILE A 258 8.86 -15.38 2.95
N ASP A 259 8.10 -15.70 4.01
CA ASP A 259 6.74 -16.22 3.89
C ASP A 259 5.77 -15.22 4.52
N PRO A 260 4.89 -14.58 3.72
CA PRO A 260 3.97 -13.58 4.23
C PRO A 260 2.97 -14.18 5.23
N ALA A 261 2.60 -15.46 5.10
CA ALA A 261 1.70 -16.11 6.06
C ALA A 261 2.38 -16.31 7.42
N PHE A 262 3.65 -16.75 7.41
CA PHE A 262 4.43 -16.93 8.63
C PHE A 262 4.68 -15.60 9.35
N ASP A 263 5.09 -14.56 8.62
CA ASP A 263 5.39 -13.25 9.20
C ASP A 263 4.13 -12.60 9.82
N MET A 264 2.97 -12.73 9.16
CA MET A 264 1.71 -12.25 9.73
C MET A 264 1.27 -13.07 10.95
N ALA A 265 1.50 -14.39 10.97
CA ALA A 265 1.24 -15.22 12.13
C ALA A 265 2.09 -14.79 13.34
N GLN A 266 3.36 -14.46 13.13
CA GLN A 266 4.23 -13.90 14.18
C GLN A 266 3.71 -12.55 14.68
N ALA A 267 3.25 -11.67 13.79
CA ALA A 267 2.65 -10.39 14.18
C ALA A 267 1.36 -10.59 15.02
N LEU A 268 0.52 -11.57 14.67
CA LEU A 268 -0.68 -11.93 15.42
C LEU A 268 -0.36 -12.53 16.80
N ASP A 269 0.69 -13.35 16.91
CA ASP A 269 1.17 -13.90 18.19
C ASP A 269 1.68 -12.79 19.12
N TRP A 270 2.35 -11.78 18.56
CA TRP A 270 2.70 -10.58 19.31
C TRP A 270 1.45 -9.85 19.82
N HIS A 271 0.41 -9.64 19.00
CA HIS A 271 -0.82 -8.99 19.44
C HIS A 271 -1.48 -9.72 20.62
N LYS A 272 -1.47 -11.05 20.60
CA LYS A 272 -1.98 -11.89 21.70
C LYS A 272 -1.13 -11.71 22.96
N SER A 273 0.18 -11.89 22.84
CA SER A 273 1.13 -11.74 23.93
C SER A 273 1.11 -10.33 24.54
N ALA A 274 0.95 -9.30 23.71
CA ALA A 274 0.85 -7.91 24.14
C ALA A 274 -0.43 -7.64 24.94
N SER A 275 -1.59 -8.18 24.53
CA SER A 275 -2.83 -8.09 25.31
C SER A 275 -2.67 -8.71 26.71
N ASP A 276 -2.09 -9.90 26.79
CA ASP A 276 -1.87 -10.58 28.08
C ASP A 276 -0.88 -9.83 28.97
N LEU A 277 0.21 -9.32 28.39
CA LEU A 277 1.20 -8.52 29.12
C LEU A 277 0.60 -7.21 29.61
N SER A 278 -0.19 -6.51 28.78
CA SER A 278 -0.85 -5.26 29.15
C SER A 278 -1.80 -5.45 30.34
N LYS A 279 -2.61 -6.53 30.35
CA LYS A 279 -3.48 -6.87 31.49
C LYS A 279 -2.69 -7.06 32.78
N ARG A 280 -1.60 -7.83 32.74
CA ARG A 280 -0.71 -8.04 33.91
C ARG A 280 -0.06 -6.74 34.37
N SER A 281 0.32 -5.88 33.43
CA SER A 281 0.92 -4.58 33.70
C SER A 281 -0.05 -3.66 34.42
N VAL A 282 -1.34 -3.64 34.01
CA VAL A 282 -2.39 -2.89 34.70
C VAL A 282 -2.56 -3.37 36.15
N THR A 283 -2.65 -4.68 36.39
CA THR A 283 -2.75 -5.22 37.75
C THR A 283 -1.55 -4.82 38.61
N SER A 284 -0.33 -5.02 38.08
CA SER A 284 0.91 -4.65 38.76
C SER A 284 0.98 -3.15 39.05
N MET A 285 0.52 -2.28 38.14
CA MET A 285 0.51 -0.83 38.36
C MET A 285 -0.46 -0.44 39.48
N GLN A 286 -1.62 -1.08 39.57
CA GLN A 286 -2.60 -0.87 40.64
C GLN A 286 -2.05 -1.30 42.00
N GLU A 287 -1.40 -2.47 42.06
CA GLU A 287 -0.74 -2.97 43.28
C GLU A 287 0.36 -2.01 43.78
N ASN A 288 1.07 -1.36 42.86
CA ASN A 288 2.11 -0.37 43.17
C ASN A 288 1.57 1.06 43.38
N GLY A 289 0.26 1.28 43.36
CA GLY A 289 -0.35 2.61 43.55
C GLY A 289 -0.16 3.60 42.39
N GLN A 290 0.20 3.13 41.20
CA GLN A 290 0.42 3.94 39.99
C GLN A 290 -0.89 4.19 39.22
N TRP A 291 -1.84 4.88 39.86
CA TRP A 291 -3.19 5.03 39.31
C TRP A 291 -3.26 5.78 37.98
N SER A 292 -2.48 6.85 37.80
CA SER A 292 -2.44 7.61 36.53
C SER A 292 -1.97 6.73 35.37
N MET A 293 -0.86 6.00 35.55
CA MET A 293 -0.31 5.12 34.53
C MET A 293 -1.22 3.91 34.26
N SER A 294 -1.97 3.44 35.27
CA SER A 294 -2.91 2.33 35.10
C SER A 294 -4.05 2.66 34.12
N LEU A 295 -4.50 3.92 34.07
CA LEU A 295 -5.51 4.37 33.11
C LEU A 295 -4.95 4.40 31.69
N ASP A 296 -3.74 4.92 31.50
CA ASP A 296 -3.07 4.94 30.21
C ASP A 296 -2.77 3.52 29.72
N ALA A 297 -2.32 2.63 30.60
CA ALA A 297 -2.09 1.22 30.31
C ALA A 297 -3.38 0.48 29.94
N LEU A 298 -4.49 0.75 30.63
CA LEU A 298 -5.81 0.19 30.28
C LEU A 298 -6.25 0.67 28.90
N SER A 299 -6.11 1.97 28.62
CA SER A 299 -6.46 2.53 27.31
C SER A 299 -5.63 1.88 26.18
N THR A 300 -4.34 1.67 26.42
CA THR A 300 -3.42 0.99 25.48
C THR A 300 -3.82 -0.47 25.29
N SER A 301 -4.16 -1.18 26.37
CA SER A 301 -4.65 -2.57 26.30
C SER A 301 -5.88 -2.69 25.41
N THR A 302 -6.87 -1.83 25.61
CA THR A 302 -8.09 -1.84 24.77
C THR A 302 -7.78 -1.54 23.30
N HIS A 303 -6.78 -0.67 23.04
CA HIS A 303 -6.33 -0.35 21.69
C HIS A 303 -5.67 -1.54 21.00
N ILE A 304 -4.79 -2.27 21.69
CA ILE A 304 -4.09 -3.44 21.14
C ILE A 304 -5.10 -4.58 20.84
N GLU A 305 -6.11 -4.75 21.68
CA GLU A 305 -7.11 -5.80 21.53
C GLU A 305 -8.05 -5.59 20.33
N SER A 306 -8.51 -4.34 20.15
CA SER A 306 -9.50 -3.91 19.15
C SER A 306 -8.90 -3.12 17.98
N GLY A 307 -7.58 -3.23 17.78
CA GLY A 307 -6.87 -2.46 16.76
C GLY A 307 -7.19 -2.93 15.33
N PHE A 308 -7.41 -1.98 14.43
CA PHE A 308 -7.69 -2.24 13.00
C PHE A 308 -6.63 -3.13 12.34
N SER A 309 -5.34 -2.86 12.59
CA SER A 309 -4.23 -3.61 11.98
C SER A 309 -4.25 -5.10 12.32
N LYS A 310 -4.69 -5.46 13.53
CA LYS A 310 -4.86 -6.86 13.94
C LYS A 310 -5.92 -7.57 13.09
N LEU A 311 -7.02 -6.88 12.79
CA LEU A 311 -8.10 -7.43 11.95
C LEU A 311 -7.66 -7.59 10.51
N LEU A 312 -6.95 -6.58 9.98
CA LEU A 312 -6.38 -6.63 8.65
C LEU A 312 -5.44 -7.86 8.51
N LEU A 313 -4.51 -8.03 9.46
CA LEU A 313 -3.59 -9.16 9.47
C LEU A 313 -4.33 -10.50 9.54
N LEU A 314 -5.37 -10.61 10.37
CA LEU A 314 -6.17 -11.82 10.52
C LEU A 314 -6.90 -12.20 9.22
N VAL A 315 -7.56 -11.23 8.59
CA VAL A 315 -8.26 -11.41 7.32
C VAL A 315 -7.28 -11.84 6.24
N GLU A 316 -6.18 -11.11 6.06
CA GLU A 316 -5.21 -11.38 5.00
C GLU A 316 -4.52 -12.73 5.20
N THR A 317 -4.17 -13.10 6.43
CA THR A 317 -3.64 -14.42 6.76
C THR A 317 -4.59 -15.55 6.36
N LYS A 318 -5.89 -15.39 6.68
CA LYS A 318 -6.92 -16.38 6.32
C LYS A 318 -7.14 -16.45 4.80
N ARG A 319 -7.02 -15.34 4.09
CA ARG A 319 -7.08 -15.31 2.62
C ARG A 319 -5.89 -16.04 2.00
N ILE A 320 -4.67 -15.80 2.49
CA ILE A 320 -3.47 -16.51 2.01
C ILE A 320 -3.57 -18.03 2.24
N ALA A 321 -4.09 -18.45 3.40
CA ALA A 321 -4.29 -19.86 3.74
C ALA A 321 -5.22 -20.60 2.77
N ARG A 322 -6.04 -19.90 1.97
CA ARG A 322 -6.90 -20.50 0.93
C ARG A 322 -6.09 -20.94 -0.31
N PHE A 323 -4.95 -20.29 -0.54
CA PHE A 323 -4.08 -20.55 -1.68
C PHE A 323 -2.91 -21.46 -1.32
N VAL A 324 -2.27 -21.16 -0.18
CA VAL A 324 -1.10 -21.89 0.30
C VAL A 324 -1.55 -23.02 1.24
N SER A 325 -1.09 -24.25 0.99
CA SER A 325 -1.35 -25.44 1.82
C SER A 325 -0.68 -25.40 3.20
N VAL A 326 -0.54 -24.22 3.81
CA VAL A 326 -0.08 -24.13 5.20
C VAL A 326 -1.20 -24.67 6.06
N SER A 327 -0.88 -25.76 6.76
CA SER A 327 -1.76 -26.45 7.69
C SER A 327 -2.47 -25.49 8.63
N HIS A 328 -3.69 -25.87 9.00
CA HIS A 328 -4.61 -25.29 9.97
C HIS A 328 -4.03 -24.88 11.34
N GLU A 329 -2.71 -24.87 11.55
CA GLU A 329 -2.03 -24.49 12.79
C GLU A 329 -2.11 -23.00 13.15
N ILE A 330 -2.67 -22.15 12.28
CA ILE A 330 -3.25 -20.86 12.70
C ILE A 330 -4.58 -21.14 13.43
N GLN A 331 -4.51 -22.04 14.41
CA GLN A 331 -5.55 -22.41 15.34
C GLN A 331 -5.81 -21.22 16.26
N SER A 332 -7.07 -20.81 16.33
CA SER A 332 -7.67 -20.07 17.45
C SER A 332 -7.30 -18.58 17.61
N LEU A 333 -7.47 -17.76 16.58
CA LEU A 333 -8.11 -16.47 16.85
C LEU A 333 -9.59 -16.62 16.52
N ASP A 334 -10.39 -16.64 17.57
CA ASP A 334 -11.84 -16.74 17.46
C ASP A 334 -12.37 -15.45 16.84
N ILE A 335 -12.47 -15.44 15.52
CA ILE A 335 -13.00 -14.31 14.71
C ILE A 335 -14.40 -13.91 15.21
N MET A 336 -15.06 -14.84 15.90
CA MET A 336 -16.37 -14.72 16.52
C MET A 336 -16.41 -13.69 17.65
N LEU A 337 -15.28 -13.42 18.32
CA LEU A 337 -15.18 -12.53 19.48
C LEU A 337 -14.79 -11.09 19.13
N ILE A 338 -14.64 -10.77 17.84
CA ILE A 338 -14.12 -9.48 17.40
C ILE A 338 -15.25 -8.44 17.38
N PRO A 339 -15.13 -7.33 18.12
CA PRO A 339 -16.14 -6.29 18.15
C PRO A 339 -16.24 -5.55 16.79
N PRO A 340 -17.42 -5.04 16.42
CA PRO A 340 -17.68 -4.40 15.11
C PRO A 340 -17.01 -3.04 14.94
N ARG A 341 -16.46 -2.43 15.99
CA ARG A 341 -15.81 -1.11 15.92
C ARG A 341 -14.37 -1.19 16.36
N THR A 342 -13.47 -0.81 15.47
CA THR A 342 -12.03 -0.79 15.73
C THR A 342 -11.46 0.61 15.75
N LYS A 343 -10.45 0.82 16.59
CA LYS A 343 -9.64 2.04 16.53
C LYS A 343 -8.54 1.87 15.50
N ASP A 344 -8.29 2.92 14.73
CA ASP A 344 -7.13 2.96 13.84
C ASP A 344 -5.86 3.26 14.64
N ALA A 345 -4.85 2.42 14.47
CA ALA A 345 -3.53 2.57 15.07
C ALA A 345 -2.46 2.91 14.02
N ARG A 346 -2.83 2.97 12.74
CA ARG A 346 -1.88 3.09 11.63
C ARG A 346 -1.16 4.42 11.70
N ASP A 347 0.17 4.36 11.66
CA ASP A 347 1.01 5.55 11.62
C ASP A 347 1.18 6.00 10.17
N ARG A 348 0.32 6.92 9.73
CA ARG A 348 0.45 7.59 8.42
C ARG A 348 1.55 8.65 8.42
N LEU A 349 2.02 9.10 9.59
CA LEU A 349 3.10 10.08 9.73
C LEU A 349 4.48 9.45 9.58
N ALA A 350 4.56 8.11 9.50
CA ALA A 350 5.79 7.38 9.22
C ALA A 350 6.38 7.72 7.83
N PHE A 351 5.57 8.21 6.88
CA PHE A 351 6.03 8.65 5.58
C PHE A 351 6.50 10.12 5.62
N PRO A 352 7.54 10.49 4.85
CA PRO A 352 7.96 11.88 4.77
C PRO A 352 6.84 12.73 4.14
N ASN A 353 6.39 13.76 4.86
CA ASN A 353 5.31 14.62 4.44
C ASN A 353 5.76 16.08 4.32
N TYR A 354 6.01 16.52 3.09
CA TYR A 354 6.33 17.90 2.75
C TYR A 354 5.16 18.63 2.09
N GLU A 355 3.95 18.07 2.17
CA GLU A 355 2.77 18.60 1.52
C GLU A 355 2.27 19.92 2.13
N ALA A 356 1.70 20.78 1.27
CA ALA A 356 1.13 22.06 1.64
C ALA A 356 0.01 21.88 2.66
N HIS A 357 -0.19 22.89 3.50
CA HIS A 357 -1.27 22.85 4.47
C HIS A 357 -2.65 22.74 3.79
N GLY A 358 -3.49 21.83 4.25
CA GLY A 358 -4.82 21.57 3.69
C GLY A 358 -4.83 20.60 2.50
N GLN A 359 -3.66 20.15 2.03
CA GLN A 359 -3.55 19.10 1.02
C GLN A 359 -3.57 17.71 1.64
N LEU A 360 -3.89 16.70 0.81
CA LEU A 360 -3.75 15.30 1.20
C LEU A 360 -2.31 15.00 1.60
N THR A 361 -2.12 14.13 2.58
CA THR A 361 -0.78 13.74 3.02
C THR A 361 -0.05 13.01 1.89
N PHE A 362 1.29 13.07 1.88
CA PHE A 362 2.05 12.43 0.80
C PHE A 362 1.72 10.93 0.69
N GLU A 363 1.51 10.25 1.82
CA GLU A 363 1.08 8.85 1.86
C GLU A 363 -0.23 8.61 1.10
N GLU A 364 -1.25 9.43 1.33
CA GLU A 364 -2.53 9.37 0.61
C GLU A 364 -2.36 9.74 -0.87
N THR A 365 -1.31 10.50 -1.21
CA THR A 365 -0.95 10.75 -2.60
C THR A 365 -0.18 9.60 -3.26
N LEU A 366 0.35 8.63 -2.52
CA LEU A 366 1.02 7.49 -3.15
C LEU A 366 0.02 6.64 -3.93
N PRO A 367 0.41 6.06 -5.07
CA PRO A 367 -0.41 5.07 -5.75
C PRO A 367 -0.69 3.88 -4.82
N SER A 368 -1.97 3.65 -4.48
CA SER A 368 -2.40 2.55 -3.62
C SER A 368 -2.94 1.36 -4.40
N ALA A 369 -2.82 0.17 -3.82
CA ALA A 369 -3.52 -1.03 -4.29
C ALA A 369 -4.99 -0.96 -3.87
N GLY A 370 -5.80 -0.26 -4.65
CA GLY A 370 -7.25 -0.10 -4.46
C GLY A 370 -7.63 1.06 -3.53
N PRO A 371 -8.94 1.20 -3.25
CA PRO A 371 -9.45 2.23 -2.34
C PRO A 371 -8.81 2.14 -0.96
N THR A 372 -8.58 3.29 -0.34
CA THR A 372 -8.06 3.40 1.04
C THR A 372 -9.05 2.77 2.00
N ILE A 373 -8.58 1.79 2.78
CA ILE A 373 -9.43 1.11 3.76
C ILE A 373 -9.48 1.97 5.03
N ASP A 374 -10.64 2.50 5.40
CA ASP A 374 -10.89 3.25 6.63
C ASP A 374 -11.57 2.41 7.73
N THR A 375 -11.59 2.89 8.97
CA THR A 375 -12.11 2.13 10.12
C THR A 375 -13.60 1.86 10.11
N ASN A 376 -14.36 2.61 9.32
CA ASN A 376 -15.81 2.40 9.13
C ASN A 376 -16.11 1.62 7.84
N ASP A 377 -15.09 1.04 7.20
CA ASP A 377 -15.27 0.43 5.90
C ASP A 377 -15.94 -0.93 6.00
N LYS A 378 -17.04 -1.04 5.26
CA LYS A 378 -17.76 -2.29 5.02
C LYS A 378 -16.90 -3.37 4.37
N TRP A 379 -15.77 -3.01 3.73
CA TRP A 379 -14.85 -3.97 3.14
C TRP A 379 -14.31 -4.94 4.20
N LEU A 380 -13.83 -4.44 5.34
CA LEU A 380 -13.24 -5.30 6.37
C LEU A 380 -14.32 -6.20 6.99
N GLU A 381 -15.51 -5.65 7.24
CA GLU A 381 -16.65 -6.42 7.75
C GLU A 381 -17.08 -7.52 6.77
N HIS A 382 -17.15 -7.20 5.48
CA HIS A 382 -17.46 -8.16 4.43
C HIS A 382 -16.39 -9.27 4.37
N GLN A 383 -15.11 -8.93 4.38
CA GLN A 383 -14.03 -9.92 4.36
C GLN A 383 -13.99 -10.78 5.64
N LEU A 384 -14.33 -10.21 6.80
CA LEU A 384 -14.49 -10.96 8.05
C LEU A 384 -15.68 -11.93 7.97
N SER A 385 -16.80 -11.50 7.39
CA SER A 385 -17.96 -12.38 7.14
C SER A 385 -17.56 -13.56 6.25
N LEU A 386 -16.82 -13.30 5.16
CA LEU A 386 -16.30 -14.34 4.27
C LEU A 386 -15.32 -15.29 4.98
N ALA A 387 -14.44 -14.77 5.83
CA ALA A 387 -13.52 -15.60 6.60
C ALA A 387 -14.25 -16.51 7.60
N LYS A 388 -15.24 -15.98 8.32
CA LYS A 388 -16.12 -16.77 9.19
C LYS A 388 -16.84 -17.87 8.40
N PHE A 389 -17.38 -17.51 7.24
CA PHE A 389 -18.06 -18.44 6.36
C PHE A 389 -17.17 -19.59 5.88
N TRP A 390 -15.93 -19.29 5.47
CA TRP A 390 -14.96 -20.31 5.06
C TRP A 390 -14.65 -21.30 6.19
N ASP A 391 -14.43 -20.80 7.40
CA ASP A 391 -14.15 -21.63 8.57
C ASP A 391 -15.35 -22.55 8.91
N MET A 392 -16.60 -22.07 8.74
CA MET A 392 -17.80 -22.89 8.90
C MET A 392 -17.86 -24.05 7.89
N LEU A 393 -17.59 -23.75 6.61
CA LEU A 393 -17.67 -24.72 5.52
C LEU A 393 -16.69 -25.89 5.72
N HIS A 394 -15.52 -25.63 6.30
CA HIS A 394 -14.47 -26.64 6.49
C HIS A 394 -14.55 -27.36 7.85
N ASN A 395 -15.08 -26.72 8.89
CA ASN A 395 -15.19 -27.31 10.24
C ASN A 395 -16.50 -28.09 10.49
N ASN A 396 -17.23 -28.47 9.43
CA ASN A 396 -18.47 -29.27 9.50
C ASN A 396 -19.49 -28.76 10.54
N GLY A 397 -19.59 -27.44 10.74
CA GLY A 397 -20.63 -26.88 11.59
C GLY A 397 -20.50 -27.09 13.10
N HIS A 398 -19.31 -27.44 13.61
CA HIS A 398 -19.13 -27.63 15.06
C HIS A 398 -19.02 -26.32 15.87
N SER A 399 -18.89 -25.16 15.23
CA SER A 399 -18.98 -23.86 15.88
C SER A 399 -20.42 -23.34 15.81
N SER A 400 -21.18 -23.47 16.90
CA SER A 400 -22.51 -22.86 17.03
C SER A 400 -22.38 -21.34 16.96
N ILE A 401 -22.71 -20.74 15.81
CA ILE A 401 -22.97 -19.30 15.73
C ILE A 401 -24.36 -19.09 16.35
N ASP A 402 -24.46 -18.14 17.27
CA ASP A 402 -25.75 -17.69 17.79
C ASP A 402 -26.56 -16.97 16.70
N GLU A 403 -27.89 -16.86 16.87
CA GLU A 403 -28.74 -16.12 15.93
C GLU A 403 -28.28 -14.65 15.76
N ALA A 404 -27.59 -14.08 16.75
CA ALA A 404 -27.06 -12.73 16.74
C ALA A 404 -25.85 -12.55 15.81
N GLY A 405 -24.87 -13.46 15.84
CA GLY A 405 -23.74 -13.47 14.92
C GLY A 405 -24.17 -13.66 13.47
N LEU A 406 -25.28 -14.39 13.28
CA LEU A 406 -25.90 -14.61 11.98
C LEU A 406 -26.74 -13.42 11.48
N ALA A 407 -27.44 -12.73 12.37
CA ALA A 407 -28.11 -11.47 12.05
C ALA A 407 -27.10 -10.36 11.71
N ALA A 408 -25.94 -10.33 12.37
CA ALA A 408 -24.85 -9.41 12.05
C ALA A 408 -24.25 -9.67 10.66
N MET A 409 -24.12 -10.94 10.23
CA MET A 409 -23.67 -11.26 8.87
C MET A 409 -24.64 -10.77 7.79
N LYS A 410 -25.95 -10.78 8.06
CA LYS A 410 -26.99 -10.27 7.13
C LYS A 410 -27.14 -8.75 7.12
N GLN A 411 -26.78 -8.05 8.20
CA GLN A 411 -26.80 -6.58 8.22
C GLN A 411 -25.58 -5.96 7.54
N ASN A 412 -24.49 -6.73 7.40
CA ASN A 412 -23.22 -6.30 6.82
C ASN A 412 -23.03 -6.76 5.35
N SER A 413 -24.04 -7.41 4.75
CA SER A 413 -24.04 -7.81 3.33
C SER A 413 -24.38 -6.62 2.46
N GLY A 414 -23.36 -5.84 2.13
CA GLY A 414 -23.45 -4.75 1.17
C GLY A 414 -22.09 -4.10 1.03
N SER A 415 -21.36 -4.44 -0.03
CA SER A 415 -20.14 -3.72 -0.41
C SER A 415 -20.49 -2.25 -0.69
N ASP A 416 -19.87 -1.32 0.04
CA ASP A 416 -19.89 0.08 -0.38
C ASP A 416 -19.17 0.18 -1.73
N PRO A 417 -19.83 0.66 -2.81
CA PRO A 417 -19.23 0.78 -4.13
C PRO A 417 -17.98 1.68 -4.14
N ASN A 418 -17.81 2.56 -3.15
CA ASN A 418 -16.62 3.41 -3.05
C ASN A 418 -15.43 2.75 -2.33
N ALA A 419 -15.65 1.68 -1.55
CA ALA A 419 -14.62 1.04 -0.72
C ALA A 419 -14.05 -0.26 -1.32
N SER A 420 -14.69 -0.81 -2.35
CA SER A 420 -14.33 -2.09 -2.98
C SER A 420 -13.89 -1.88 -4.42
N THR A 421 -12.94 -2.70 -4.91
CA THR A 421 -12.61 -2.72 -6.34
C THR A 421 -13.75 -3.35 -7.16
N ASP A 422 -13.81 -3.12 -8.46
CA ASP A 422 -14.80 -3.75 -9.34
C ASP A 422 -14.76 -5.29 -9.25
N ALA A 423 -13.56 -5.85 -9.08
CA ALA A 423 -13.37 -7.29 -8.90
C ALA A 423 -13.91 -7.77 -7.55
N GLU A 424 -13.64 -7.04 -6.46
CA GLU A 424 -14.17 -7.33 -5.13
C GLU A 424 -15.70 -7.20 -5.09
N SER A 425 -16.27 -6.16 -5.68
CA SER A 425 -17.73 -5.94 -5.73
C SER A 425 -18.44 -7.05 -6.51
N THR A 426 -17.91 -7.42 -7.68
CA THR A 426 -18.50 -8.48 -8.52
C THR A 426 -18.49 -9.82 -7.79
N ILE A 427 -17.39 -10.14 -7.11
CA ILE A 427 -17.23 -11.42 -6.41
C ILE A 427 -17.96 -11.41 -5.06
N GLY A 428 -18.03 -10.27 -4.40
CA GLY A 428 -18.78 -10.09 -3.16
C GLY A 428 -20.25 -10.47 -3.31
N VAL A 429 -20.92 -10.04 -4.39
CA VAL A 429 -22.31 -10.43 -4.68
C VAL A 429 -22.44 -11.95 -4.84
N VAL A 430 -21.52 -12.59 -5.56
CA VAL A 430 -21.56 -14.05 -5.73
C VAL A 430 -21.34 -14.76 -4.40
N LEU A 431 -20.42 -14.29 -3.58
CA LEU A 431 -20.15 -14.87 -2.27
C LEU A 431 -21.30 -14.64 -1.27
N GLU A 432 -22.01 -13.52 -1.35
CA GLU A 432 -23.23 -13.28 -0.56
C GLU A 432 -24.32 -14.29 -0.91
N ILE A 433 -24.58 -14.52 -2.20
CA ILE A 433 -25.53 -15.54 -2.65
C ILE A 433 -25.11 -16.95 -2.16
N LEU A 434 -23.81 -17.24 -2.19
CA LEU A 434 -23.24 -18.50 -1.69
C LEU A 434 -23.39 -18.64 -0.16
N GLN A 435 -23.23 -17.55 0.61
CA GLN A 435 -23.51 -17.52 2.04
C GLN A 435 -24.98 -17.78 2.34
N GLU A 436 -25.89 -17.12 1.61
CA GLU A 436 -27.33 -17.36 1.75
C GLU A 436 -27.68 -18.83 1.53
N LEU A 437 -27.13 -19.44 0.48
CA LEU A 437 -27.33 -20.86 0.17
C LEU A 437 -26.93 -21.76 1.33
N TYR A 438 -25.74 -21.56 1.90
CA TYR A 438 -25.27 -22.34 3.03
C TYR A 438 -26.16 -22.17 4.26
N MET A 439 -26.57 -20.94 4.57
CA MET A 439 -27.34 -20.63 5.77
C MET A 439 -28.68 -21.37 5.82
N VAL A 440 -29.32 -21.56 4.67
CA VAL A 440 -30.59 -22.30 4.57
C VAL A 440 -30.42 -23.78 4.94
N PHE A 441 -29.31 -24.40 4.54
CA PHE A 441 -29.01 -25.78 4.92
C PHE A 441 -28.50 -25.91 6.36
N TYR A 442 -27.80 -24.90 6.87
CA TYR A 442 -27.24 -24.89 8.23
C TYR A 442 -28.29 -24.68 9.32
N GLN A 443 -29.22 -23.73 9.15
CA GLN A 443 -30.16 -23.35 10.20
C GLN A 443 -31.17 -24.45 10.58
N LYS A 444 -31.35 -25.50 9.75
CA LYS A 444 -32.42 -26.51 9.90
C LYS A 444 -33.71 -25.90 10.50
N PRO A 445 -34.25 -24.80 9.94
CA PRO A 445 -35.28 -24.04 10.64
C PRO A 445 -36.48 -24.97 10.91
N PRO A 446 -36.92 -25.14 12.18
CA PRO A 446 -37.88 -26.18 12.56
C PRO A 446 -39.32 -25.95 12.06
N THR A 447 -39.57 -24.94 11.22
CA THR A 447 -40.92 -24.44 10.94
C THR A 447 -41.16 -23.94 9.52
N ILE A 448 -40.22 -24.09 8.59
CA ILE A 448 -40.44 -23.70 7.19
C ILE A 448 -40.90 -24.94 6.41
N GLU A 449 -42.11 -24.90 5.83
CA GLU A 449 -42.59 -25.96 4.94
C GLU A 449 -41.56 -26.23 3.83
N GLY A 450 -41.20 -27.49 3.61
CA GLY A 450 -40.18 -27.88 2.62
C GLY A 450 -40.44 -27.36 1.19
N LYS A 451 -41.68 -26.96 0.88
CA LYS A 451 -42.06 -26.30 -0.38
C LYS A 451 -41.46 -24.88 -0.50
N PHE A 452 -41.40 -24.11 0.57
CA PHE A 452 -40.82 -22.75 0.58
C PHE A 452 -39.30 -22.81 0.39
N VAL A 453 -38.62 -23.72 1.10
CA VAL A 453 -37.17 -23.96 0.93
C VAL A 453 -36.86 -24.38 -0.50
N GLY A 454 -37.67 -25.26 -1.10
CA GLY A 454 -37.47 -25.69 -2.48
C GLY A 454 -37.78 -24.63 -3.54
N ALA A 455 -38.70 -23.69 -3.29
CA ALA A 455 -38.96 -22.56 -4.18
C ALA A 455 -37.85 -21.51 -4.10
N TRP A 456 -37.38 -21.22 -2.88
CA TRP A 456 -36.25 -20.33 -2.65
C TRP A 456 -34.95 -20.89 -3.24
N LEU A 457 -34.63 -22.18 -3.00
CA LEU A 457 -33.44 -22.82 -3.57
C LEU A 457 -33.44 -22.74 -5.11
N ARG A 458 -34.61 -22.88 -5.74
CA ARG A 458 -34.76 -22.66 -7.18
C ARG A 458 -34.41 -21.23 -7.59
N ASN A 459 -35.03 -20.24 -6.95
CA ASN A 459 -34.75 -18.83 -7.21
C ASN A 459 -33.26 -18.47 -7.03
N THR A 460 -32.62 -18.98 -5.98
CA THR A 460 -31.20 -18.69 -5.69
C THR A 460 -30.27 -19.37 -6.68
N VAL A 461 -30.55 -20.61 -7.09
CA VAL A 461 -29.77 -21.30 -8.14
C VAL A 461 -29.99 -20.65 -9.51
N ASP A 462 -31.21 -20.20 -9.82
CA ASP A 462 -31.51 -19.48 -11.05
C ASP A 462 -30.80 -18.11 -11.06
N ASN A 463 -30.73 -17.41 -9.92
CA ASN A 463 -29.90 -16.20 -9.77
C ASN A 463 -28.42 -16.50 -10.04
N LEU A 464 -27.86 -17.57 -9.45
CA LEU A 464 -26.47 -17.98 -9.73
C LEU A 464 -26.23 -18.29 -11.21
N GLU A 465 -27.22 -18.81 -11.92
CA GLU A 465 -27.10 -19.08 -13.36
C GLU A 465 -27.00 -17.81 -14.20
N VAL A 466 -27.50 -16.68 -13.71
CA VAL A 466 -27.31 -15.37 -14.34
C VAL A 466 -26.00 -14.73 -13.87
N TYR A 467 -25.72 -14.76 -12.57
CA TYR A 467 -24.57 -14.06 -11.98
C TYR A 467 -23.23 -14.72 -12.29
N ILE A 468 -23.11 -16.05 -12.34
CA ILE A 468 -21.84 -16.71 -12.61
C ILE A 468 -21.34 -16.41 -14.05
N PRO A 469 -22.15 -16.55 -15.11
CA PRO A 469 -21.72 -16.21 -16.47
C PRO A 469 -21.50 -14.70 -16.67
N THR A 470 -22.37 -13.86 -16.11
CA THR A 470 -22.23 -12.39 -16.20
C THR A 470 -20.98 -11.93 -15.45
N GLY A 471 -20.76 -12.46 -14.24
CA GLY A 471 -19.55 -12.23 -13.46
C GLY A 471 -18.30 -12.72 -14.19
N SER A 472 -18.35 -13.92 -14.79
CA SER A 472 -17.26 -14.45 -15.62
C SER A 472 -16.92 -13.53 -16.81
N GLN A 473 -17.93 -13.04 -17.54
CA GLN A 473 -17.73 -12.12 -18.67
C GLN A 473 -17.19 -10.75 -18.22
N THR A 474 -17.72 -10.19 -17.14
CA THR A 474 -17.22 -8.95 -16.53
C THR A 474 -15.80 -9.12 -16.00
N LEU A 475 -15.47 -10.29 -15.46
CA LEU A 475 -14.13 -10.60 -15.00
C LEU A 475 -13.18 -10.77 -16.18
N GLU A 476 -13.56 -11.45 -17.25
CA GLU A 476 -12.76 -11.53 -18.48
C GLU A 476 -12.55 -10.17 -19.14
N SER A 477 -13.58 -9.31 -19.13
CA SER A 477 -13.46 -7.94 -19.62
C SER A 477 -12.53 -7.13 -18.71
N ASN A 478 -12.61 -7.29 -17.39
CA ASN A 478 -11.71 -6.67 -16.42
C ASN A 478 -10.27 -7.20 -16.51
N MET A 479 -10.07 -8.48 -16.82
CA MET A 479 -8.75 -9.06 -17.08
C MET A 479 -8.14 -8.44 -18.35
N LYS A 480 -8.92 -8.34 -19.43
CA LYS A 480 -8.51 -7.68 -20.68
C LYS A 480 -8.32 -6.17 -20.49
N ALA A 481 -9.15 -5.53 -19.69
CA ALA A 481 -9.07 -4.12 -19.35
C ALA A 481 -7.87 -3.84 -18.45
N GLY A 482 -7.55 -4.69 -17.47
CA GLY A 482 -6.33 -4.64 -16.66
C GLY A 482 -5.07 -4.82 -17.51
N MET A 483 -5.13 -5.65 -18.56
CA MET A 483 -4.09 -5.73 -19.60
C MET A 483 -4.03 -4.51 -20.54
N ASN A 484 -5.07 -3.69 -20.59
CA ASN A 484 -5.13 -2.46 -21.41
C ASN A 484 -4.85 -1.19 -20.60
N ALA A 485 -5.14 -1.23 -19.29
CA ALA A 485 -4.81 -0.26 -18.25
C ALA A 485 -3.44 -0.54 -17.61
N SER A 486 -2.79 -1.64 -17.99
CA SER A 486 -1.35 -1.85 -17.83
C SER A 486 -0.65 -0.58 -18.30
N ALA A 487 0.22 0.00 -17.47
CA ALA A 487 1.06 1.11 -17.92
C ALA A 487 1.79 0.65 -19.18
N ARG A 488 1.47 1.27 -20.32
CA ARG A 488 2.18 0.99 -21.57
C ARG A 488 3.55 1.62 -21.42
N LEU A 489 4.58 0.79 -21.30
CA LEU A 489 5.94 1.28 -21.41
C LEU A 489 6.24 1.40 -22.91
N GLY A 490 6.29 2.63 -23.40
CA GLY A 490 6.53 2.89 -24.82
C GLY A 490 5.40 2.41 -25.73
N LYS A 491 5.77 1.88 -26.91
CA LYS A 491 4.81 1.54 -27.98
C LYS A 491 4.28 0.10 -27.90
N SER A 492 4.91 -0.80 -27.13
CA SER A 492 4.65 -2.25 -27.21
C SER A 492 4.57 -2.99 -25.87
N LEU A 493 5.31 -2.58 -24.82
CA LEU A 493 5.36 -3.36 -23.58
C LEU A 493 4.17 -3.10 -22.65
N LYS A 494 3.44 -4.18 -22.34
CA LYS A 494 2.40 -4.20 -21.32
C LYS A 494 2.97 -4.77 -20.03
N ILE A 495 2.90 -3.99 -18.94
CA ILE A 495 3.39 -4.38 -17.62
C ILE A 495 2.21 -4.74 -16.70
N PRO A 496 2.27 -5.86 -15.96
CA PRO A 496 1.24 -6.16 -14.98
C PRO A 496 1.30 -5.18 -13.81
N LEU A 497 0.20 -4.47 -13.55
CA LEU A 497 0.03 -3.65 -12.34
C LEU A 497 -0.67 -4.46 -11.24
N TRP A 498 -0.73 -3.90 -10.03
CA TRP A 498 -1.42 -4.51 -8.88
C TRP A 498 -2.85 -4.97 -9.23
N SER A 499 -3.59 -4.19 -10.02
CA SER A 499 -4.98 -4.49 -10.38
C SER A 499 -5.13 -5.77 -11.19
N TYR A 500 -4.13 -6.08 -12.03
CA TYR A 500 -4.09 -7.33 -12.79
C TYR A 500 -3.97 -8.53 -11.84
N PHE A 501 -2.98 -8.52 -10.94
CA PHE A 501 -2.80 -9.59 -9.95
C PHE A 501 -4.02 -9.72 -9.04
N HIS A 502 -4.57 -8.58 -8.61
CA HIS A 502 -5.76 -8.52 -7.77
C HIS A 502 -6.93 -9.28 -8.40
N SER A 503 -7.26 -8.96 -9.66
CA SER A 503 -8.34 -9.62 -10.37
C SER A 503 -8.11 -11.12 -10.52
N MET A 504 -6.88 -11.56 -10.83
CA MET A 504 -6.57 -12.99 -10.97
C MET A 504 -6.74 -13.75 -9.66
N TYR A 505 -6.19 -13.24 -8.55
CA TYR A 505 -6.28 -13.92 -7.27
C TYR A 505 -7.68 -13.89 -6.68
N THR A 506 -8.40 -12.76 -6.75
CA THR A 506 -9.80 -12.70 -6.28
C THR A 506 -10.66 -13.69 -7.08
N TYR A 507 -10.41 -13.83 -8.38
CA TYR A 507 -11.07 -14.86 -9.17
C TYR A 507 -10.74 -16.29 -8.71
N LEU A 508 -9.45 -16.59 -8.46
CA LEU A 508 -9.07 -17.90 -7.94
C LEU A 508 -9.69 -18.19 -6.57
N GLU A 509 -9.81 -17.16 -5.73
CA GLU A 509 -10.51 -17.22 -4.46
C GLU A 509 -11.96 -17.65 -4.65
N LEU A 510 -12.69 -17.02 -5.58
CA LEU A 510 -14.07 -17.40 -5.91
C LEU A 510 -14.17 -18.89 -6.27
N CYS A 511 -13.26 -19.41 -7.11
CA CYS A 511 -13.27 -20.82 -7.47
C CYS A 511 -13.02 -21.76 -6.28
N LYS A 512 -12.19 -21.33 -5.32
CA LYS A 512 -11.97 -22.06 -4.07
C LYS A 512 -13.22 -22.09 -3.19
N TYR A 513 -14.05 -21.05 -3.20
CA TYR A 513 -15.34 -21.02 -2.49
C TYR A 513 -16.43 -21.83 -3.19
N LEU A 514 -16.53 -21.69 -4.51
CA LEU A 514 -17.62 -22.27 -5.28
C LEU A 514 -17.64 -23.79 -5.14
N ILE A 515 -16.52 -24.46 -5.42
CA ILE A 515 -16.50 -25.94 -5.54
C ILE A 515 -16.91 -26.63 -4.23
N PRO A 516 -16.30 -26.36 -3.06
CA PRO A 516 -16.64 -27.04 -1.81
C PRO A 516 -18.07 -26.74 -1.35
N LEU A 517 -18.56 -25.52 -1.59
CA LEU A 517 -19.93 -25.17 -1.24
C LEU A 517 -20.95 -25.91 -2.13
N LEU A 518 -20.69 -26.04 -3.42
CA LEU A 518 -21.56 -26.82 -4.30
C LEU A 518 -21.61 -28.29 -3.86
N ASP A 519 -20.48 -28.85 -3.42
CA ASP A 519 -20.43 -30.21 -2.86
C ASP A 519 -21.22 -30.33 -1.54
N TYR A 520 -21.12 -29.33 -0.66
CA TYR A 520 -21.90 -29.26 0.58
C TYR A 520 -23.41 -29.20 0.30
N VAL A 521 -23.86 -28.30 -0.59
CA VAL A 521 -25.28 -28.15 -0.97
C VAL A 521 -25.82 -29.44 -1.59
N LEU A 522 -25.05 -30.13 -2.43
CA LEU A 522 -25.43 -31.43 -2.98
C LEU A 522 -25.58 -32.49 -1.88
N ALA A 523 -24.64 -32.54 -0.93
CA ALA A 523 -24.67 -33.48 0.17
C ALA A 523 -25.88 -33.25 1.09
N GLU A 524 -26.19 -32.00 1.42
CA GLU A 524 -27.34 -31.66 2.27
C GLU A 524 -28.68 -31.85 1.54
N ASN A 525 -28.79 -31.52 0.25
CA ASN A 525 -30.01 -31.79 -0.51
C ASN A 525 -30.30 -33.30 -0.64
N ARG A 526 -29.27 -34.15 -0.68
CA ARG A 526 -29.46 -35.62 -0.63
C ARG A 526 -30.09 -36.08 0.68
N LYS A 527 -29.80 -35.39 1.80
CA LYS A 527 -30.38 -35.70 3.12
C LYS A 527 -31.82 -35.19 3.23
N CYS A 528 -32.05 -33.92 2.87
CA CYS A 528 -33.32 -33.25 3.13
C CYS A 528 -34.35 -33.33 1.99
N LYS A 529 -33.92 -33.67 0.77
CA LYS A 529 -34.77 -33.83 -0.44
C LYS A 529 -35.67 -32.63 -0.73
N HIS A 530 -35.17 -31.41 -0.52
CA HIS A 530 -35.95 -30.18 -0.74
C HIS A 530 -36.26 -29.93 -2.22
N VAL A 531 -35.36 -30.33 -3.14
CA VAL A 531 -35.54 -30.20 -4.60
C VAL A 531 -35.05 -31.47 -5.30
N ASP A 532 -35.57 -31.72 -6.52
CA ASP A 532 -35.13 -32.80 -7.41
C ASP A 532 -33.60 -32.81 -7.57
N ALA A 533 -33.00 -33.95 -7.18
CA ALA A 533 -31.56 -34.16 -7.19
C ALA A 533 -30.97 -34.16 -8.62
N THR A 534 -31.75 -34.55 -9.63
CA THR A 534 -31.31 -34.55 -11.04
C THR A 534 -31.22 -33.13 -11.59
N TRP A 535 -32.24 -32.31 -11.31
CA TRP A 535 -32.26 -30.88 -11.66
C TRP A 535 -31.10 -30.15 -10.99
N LEU A 536 -30.95 -30.28 -9.66
CA LEU A 536 -29.90 -29.60 -8.91
C LEU A 536 -28.51 -30.07 -9.36
N GLY A 537 -28.32 -31.39 -9.53
CA GLY A 537 -27.08 -31.96 -10.02
C GLY A 537 -26.66 -31.41 -11.38
N SER A 538 -27.60 -31.27 -12.31
CA SER A 538 -27.33 -30.72 -13.65
C SER A 538 -26.88 -29.25 -13.62
N LYS A 539 -27.52 -28.41 -12.80
CA LYS A 539 -27.18 -26.98 -12.64
C LYS A 539 -25.81 -26.81 -11.99
N LEU A 540 -25.54 -27.57 -10.92
CA LEU A 540 -24.28 -27.49 -10.19
C LEU A 540 -23.09 -28.05 -11.01
N ALA A 541 -23.32 -29.07 -11.84
CA ALA A 541 -22.32 -29.52 -12.81
C ALA A 541 -21.96 -28.41 -13.82
N ARG A 542 -22.95 -27.62 -14.26
CA ARG A 542 -22.74 -26.48 -15.15
C ARG A 542 -21.90 -25.39 -14.49
N PHE A 543 -22.20 -25.03 -13.25
CA PHE A 543 -21.40 -24.05 -12.49
C PHE A 543 -19.96 -24.53 -12.24
N ARG A 544 -19.77 -25.82 -11.97
CA ARG A 544 -18.44 -26.42 -11.86
C ARG A 544 -17.67 -26.30 -13.17
N GLU A 545 -18.32 -26.55 -14.30
CA GLU A 545 -17.69 -26.44 -15.61
C GLU A 545 -17.30 -25.00 -15.94
N GLU A 546 -18.18 -24.02 -15.67
CA GLU A 546 -17.85 -22.59 -15.83
C GLU A 546 -16.69 -22.16 -14.91
N GLY A 547 -16.69 -22.60 -13.66
CA GLY A 547 -15.56 -22.36 -12.73
C GLY A 547 -14.24 -22.95 -13.23
N LYS A 548 -14.26 -24.15 -13.82
CA LYS A 548 -13.08 -24.77 -14.44
C LYS A 548 -12.60 -24.03 -15.67
N LYS A 549 -13.52 -23.64 -16.58
CA LYS A 549 -13.20 -22.87 -17.79
C LYS A 549 -12.49 -21.56 -17.44
N LEU A 550 -13.03 -20.82 -16.48
CA LEU A 550 -12.46 -19.54 -16.08
C LEU A 550 -11.06 -19.74 -15.44
N SER A 551 -10.81 -20.87 -14.78
CA SER A 551 -9.52 -21.19 -14.15
C SER A 551 -8.47 -21.47 -15.21
N VAL A 552 -8.87 -22.20 -16.25
CA VAL A 552 -8.05 -22.41 -17.45
C VAL A 552 -7.78 -21.08 -18.17
N ASN A 553 -8.78 -20.19 -18.30
CA ASN A 553 -8.61 -18.88 -18.95
C ASN A 553 -7.61 -17.98 -18.22
N VAL A 554 -7.65 -17.97 -16.88
CA VAL A 554 -6.63 -17.27 -16.07
C VAL A 554 -5.25 -17.89 -16.30
N ARG A 555 -5.14 -19.22 -16.36
CA ARG A 555 -3.85 -19.89 -16.60
C ARG A 555 -3.23 -19.46 -17.92
N LEU A 556 -4.02 -19.52 -18.99
CA LEU A 556 -3.59 -19.19 -20.34
C LEU A 556 -3.15 -17.73 -20.42
N SER A 557 -3.95 -16.83 -19.85
CA SER A 557 -3.65 -15.38 -19.82
C SER A 557 -2.37 -15.06 -19.06
N VAL A 558 -2.16 -15.68 -17.90
CA VAL A 558 -0.96 -15.50 -17.07
C VAL A 558 0.27 -16.11 -17.73
N THR A 559 0.14 -17.29 -18.33
CA THR A 559 1.22 -17.97 -19.06
C THR A 559 1.67 -17.14 -20.27
N GLU A 560 0.72 -16.63 -21.05
CA GLU A 560 1.01 -15.76 -22.20
C GLU A 560 1.77 -14.50 -21.79
N LEU A 561 1.35 -13.84 -20.71
CA LEU A 561 2.05 -12.65 -20.20
C LEU A 561 3.44 -12.98 -19.66
N ARG A 562 3.58 -14.07 -18.92
CA ARG A 562 4.87 -14.52 -18.38
C ARG A 562 5.87 -14.80 -19.50
N ASP A 563 5.43 -15.51 -20.54
CA ASP A 563 6.30 -15.89 -21.66
C ASP A 563 6.73 -14.64 -22.47
N LYS A 564 5.84 -13.63 -22.59
CA LYS A 564 6.20 -12.31 -23.13
C LYS A 564 7.25 -11.60 -22.27
N LEU A 565 7.08 -11.58 -20.95
CA LEU A 565 8.00 -10.93 -20.03
C LEU A 565 9.37 -11.61 -19.97
N ARG A 566 9.48 -12.91 -20.23
CA ARG A 566 10.78 -13.62 -20.31
C ARG A 566 11.60 -13.29 -21.56
N GLY A 567 11.03 -12.56 -22.52
CA GLY A 567 11.73 -12.18 -23.74
C GLY A 567 12.95 -11.27 -23.47
N PRO A 568 14.11 -11.50 -24.14
CA PRO A 568 15.33 -10.72 -23.91
C PRO A 568 15.19 -9.24 -24.31
N ALA A 569 14.25 -8.90 -25.19
CA ALA A 569 13.96 -7.53 -25.61
C ALA A 569 13.29 -6.69 -24.51
N VAL A 570 12.62 -7.32 -23.54
CA VAL A 570 11.85 -6.64 -22.49
C VAL A 570 12.76 -5.84 -21.57
N LEU A 571 13.89 -6.41 -21.15
CA LEU A 571 14.86 -5.70 -20.30
C LEU A 571 15.41 -4.44 -20.98
N GLN A 572 15.67 -4.53 -22.27
CA GLN A 572 16.14 -3.39 -23.07
C GLN A 572 15.06 -2.31 -23.21
N GLU A 573 13.80 -2.71 -23.38
CA GLU A 573 12.66 -1.79 -23.44
C GLU A 573 12.43 -1.09 -22.09
N ILE A 574 12.46 -1.81 -20.96
CA ILE A 574 12.34 -1.22 -19.62
C ILE A 574 13.48 -0.23 -19.36
N THR A 575 14.73 -0.64 -19.56
CA THR A 575 15.91 0.20 -19.35
C THR A 575 15.88 1.43 -20.28
N GLY A 576 15.46 1.21 -21.53
CA GLY A 576 15.29 2.24 -22.55
C GLY A 576 14.25 3.28 -22.15
N GLU A 577 13.12 2.87 -21.57
CA GLU A 577 12.05 3.77 -21.12
C GLU A 577 12.43 4.55 -19.85
N VAL A 578 13.16 3.96 -18.90
CA VAL A 578 13.72 4.70 -17.76
C VAL A 578 14.67 5.80 -18.26
N SER A 579 15.55 5.45 -19.19
CA SER A 579 16.60 6.34 -19.73
C SER A 579 16.16 7.15 -20.95
N ARG A 580 14.87 7.08 -21.32
CA ARG A 580 14.37 7.65 -22.57
C ARG A 580 14.57 9.15 -22.57
N VAL A 581 15.14 9.67 -23.65
CA VAL A 581 15.13 11.09 -23.95
C VAL A 581 14.22 11.32 -25.14
N THR A 582 13.16 12.09 -24.94
CA THR A 582 12.23 12.44 -26.02
C THR A 582 12.93 13.36 -27.02
N ASN A 583 13.32 12.80 -28.17
CA ASN A 583 13.93 13.53 -29.30
C ASN A 583 12.88 14.08 -30.29
N LYS A 584 11.78 14.67 -29.82
CA LYS A 584 10.80 15.31 -30.72
C LYS A 584 10.54 16.73 -30.25
N ASP A 585 11.28 17.68 -30.83
CA ASP A 585 11.04 19.12 -31.01
C ASP A 585 10.42 19.98 -29.87
N GLU A 586 10.17 19.45 -28.68
CA GLU A 586 9.70 20.19 -27.50
C GLU A 586 10.35 19.59 -26.25
N LEU A 587 11.18 20.38 -25.56
CA LEU A 587 11.92 20.09 -24.32
C LEU A 587 12.74 18.79 -24.32
N GLU A 588 14.08 18.91 -24.31
CA GLU A 588 14.95 17.79 -23.93
C GLU A 588 14.45 17.17 -22.60
N ASP A 589 14.25 15.86 -22.54
CA ASP A 589 13.90 15.18 -21.27
C ASP A 589 15.13 15.17 -20.36
N VAL A 590 15.31 16.29 -19.65
CA VAL A 590 16.44 16.56 -18.77
C VAL A 590 16.52 15.50 -17.66
N ILE A 591 15.37 14.96 -17.21
CA ILE A 591 15.31 13.90 -16.20
C ILE A 591 16.02 12.64 -16.69
N GLY A 592 15.71 12.18 -17.91
CA GLY A 592 16.35 11.00 -18.50
C GLY A 592 17.88 11.13 -18.59
N THR A 593 18.37 12.34 -18.86
CA THR A 593 19.82 12.63 -18.88
C THR A 593 20.43 12.59 -17.49
N GLU A 594 19.82 13.21 -16.48
CA GLU A 594 20.33 13.16 -15.10
C GLU A 594 20.32 11.74 -14.53
N LEU A 595 19.30 10.92 -14.86
CA LEU A 595 19.24 9.51 -14.47
C LEU A 595 20.35 8.67 -15.11
N ARG A 596 20.69 8.90 -16.38
CA ARG A 596 21.83 8.22 -17.03
C ARG A 596 23.16 8.55 -16.34
N CYS A 597 23.29 9.76 -15.79
CA CYS A 597 24.47 10.14 -15.02
C CYS A 597 24.56 9.47 -13.64
N LEU A 598 23.48 8.89 -13.11
CA LEU A 598 23.49 8.17 -11.83
C LEU A 598 24.08 6.75 -11.95
N GLY A 599 24.24 6.20 -13.16
CA GLY A 599 25.08 5.01 -13.40
C GLY A 599 24.41 3.80 -14.06
N LYS A 600 25.18 2.70 -14.13
CA LYS A 600 24.84 1.43 -14.83
C LYS A 600 23.95 0.51 -13.99
N GLU A 601 23.72 0.84 -12.73
CA GLU A 601 22.93 0.06 -11.77
C GLU A 601 21.44 0.02 -12.15
N SER A 602 20.97 0.99 -12.96
CA SER A 602 19.61 1.04 -13.50
C SER A 602 19.20 -0.24 -14.23
N THR A 603 20.10 -0.87 -14.99
CA THR A 603 19.81 -2.12 -15.70
C THR A 603 19.62 -3.30 -14.74
N MET A 604 20.39 -3.35 -13.64
CA MET A 604 20.23 -4.39 -12.62
C MET A 604 18.90 -4.22 -11.88
N ILE A 605 18.56 -3.00 -11.50
CA ILE A 605 17.27 -2.69 -10.86
C ILE A 605 16.11 -3.09 -11.78
N CYS A 606 16.17 -2.77 -13.08
CA CYS A 606 15.14 -3.16 -14.04
C CYS A 606 15.02 -4.67 -14.21
N LYS A 607 16.15 -5.39 -14.12
CA LYS A 607 16.18 -6.85 -14.16
C LYS A 607 15.49 -7.45 -12.91
N ASP A 608 15.79 -6.94 -11.72
CA ASP A 608 15.18 -7.41 -10.48
C ASP A 608 13.65 -7.22 -10.51
N ILE A 609 13.17 -6.09 -11.07
CA ILE A 609 11.73 -5.83 -11.26
C ILE A 609 11.11 -6.87 -12.20
N GLN A 610 11.76 -7.16 -13.33
CA GLN A 610 11.31 -8.15 -14.29
C GLN A 610 11.22 -9.55 -13.67
N GLU A 611 12.24 -9.95 -12.90
CA GLU A 611 12.25 -11.23 -12.17
C GLU A 611 11.11 -11.30 -11.15
N SER A 612 10.85 -10.21 -10.42
CA SER A 612 9.73 -10.13 -9.46
C SER A 612 8.37 -10.29 -10.11
N TRP A 613 8.15 -9.72 -11.30
CA TRP A 613 6.91 -9.94 -12.06
C TRP A 613 6.75 -11.40 -12.48
N ILE A 614 7.83 -12.04 -12.94
CA ILE A 614 7.80 -13.44 -13.37
C ILE A 614 7.47 -14.35 -12.17
N GLU A 615 8.11 -14.11 -11.02
CA GLU A 615 7.83 -14.84 -9.78
C GLU A 615 6.36 -14.70 -9.37
N ALA A 616 5.82 -13.48 -9.37
CA ALA A 616 4.42 -13.23 -9.03
C ALA A 616 3.43 -13.98 -9.95
N LEU A 617 3.74 -14.06 -11.25
CA LEU A 617 2.94 -14.80 -12.24
C LEU A 617 3.06 -16.33 -12.05
N ASP A 618 4.27 -16.84 -11.77
CA ASP A 618 4.49 -18.26 -11.47
C ASP A 618 3.75 -18.69 -10.19
N GLY A 619 3.61 -17.79 -9.20
CA GLY A 619 2.76 -17.99 -8.02
C GLY A 619 1.27 -18.19 -8.33
N ILE A 620 0.73 -17.52 -9.36
CA ILE A 620 -0.66 -17.74 -9.79
C ILE A 620 -0.81 -19.14 -10.41
N ILE A 621 0.14 -19.52 -11.27
CA ILE A 621 0.11 -20.80 -12.00
C ILE A 621 0.18 -21.99 -11.02
N THR A 622 1.06 -21.93 -10.03
CA THR A 622 1.24 -22.99 -9.03
C THR A 622 0.00 -23.18 -8.15
N ASN A 623 -0.64 -22.10 -7.72
CA ASN A 623 -1.84 -22.15 -6.86
C ASN A 623 -3.07 -22.74 -7.56
N GLN A 624 -3.17 -22.61 -8.88
CA GLN A 624 -4.24 -23.23 -9.67
C GLN A 624 -4.13 -24.76 -9.77
N GLY A 625 -2.92 -25.32 -9.69
CA GLY A 625 -2.71 -26.78 -9.71
C GLY A 625 -3.47 -27.50 -8.58
N ARG A 626 -3.89 -26.76 -7.55
CA ARG A 626 -4.64 -27.23 -6.38
C ARG A 626 -6.16 -27.02 -6.46
N ILE A 627 -6.70 -26.57 -7.60
CA ILE A 627 -8.15 -26.37 -7.83
C ILE A 627 -8.77 -27.57 -8.57
N ASN A 628 -7.95 -28.30 -9.33
CA ASN A 628 -8.30 -29.60 -9.92
C ASN A 628 -8.02 -30.72 -8.92
#